data_AF-A0AAD2JN16-F1
#
_entry.id   AF-A0AAD2JN16-F1
#
_cell.length_a   1.000
_cell.length_b   1.000
_cell.length_c   1.000
_cell.angle_alpha   90.00
_cell.angle_beta   90.00
_cell.angle_gamma   90.00
#
_symmetry.space_group_name_H-M   'P 1'
#
loop_
_entity.id
_entity.type
_entity.pdbx_description
1 polymer ?
#
loop_
_entity_poly.entity_id
_entity_poly.type
_entity_poly.pdbx_seq_one_letter_code
_entity_poly.pdbx_strand_id
1 'polypeptide(L)'
;MPPTPNMGNADEMSQLLGEKQPQSNNLNRNKSWFQDISIWNALSIALFVASLAMLLATHHEQNQENGPRIPTFSTNSKYRQVQGLGFQIYTGGAPALLGQNGTQHLNPECVGLKSYGSMWTEEGYEMQCYIGDPDNEKDAQNRLKIMKDAVEKAYNSADHDPNTLKIFIAPEFFWRGIDGAYVFMDEAPGEWDVCGPVCQILKGLEEIVADKRFENWVFMFGSIIASETVADGGEFPTMFYNFAPLYLGYDPEKTDYHGKRFVVPKRYVSSSDFLTPVRNLNSSIYAEIGQHQLPQQETTVFIGLMKKYDNHMWLDFKGELGYIGYKMIEYGWMMLDGLSLSVEMCLDHQMRISLNAYLADITTGQTTEIPSTSSTGSGVEYVPIPTYQAQIGLVSSAGMTVTTDSLALTDHGVIFLQDGLSNATNRMFWSVEGCELGLQFEGGTEAVQRHASISSTDIRFEHNPVLGFQRRNVYHPSKWEESVKRSFSTQKYQPQLTIFDPVDIAKVAVE
;
A
#
# COMPACT_ATOMS: atom_id res chain seq x y z
N MET A 1 -5.40 36.39 -25.96
CA MET A 1 -5.32 34.93 -26.11
C MET A 1 -3.89 34.60 -26.51
N PRO A 2 -3.07 34.00 -25.64
CA PRO A 2 -1.74 33.56 -26.01
C PRO A 2 -1.83 32.24 -26.82
N PRO A 3 -0.83 31.93 -27.67
CA PRO A 3 -0.89 30.77 -28.55
C PRO A 3 -0.63 29.48 -27.77
N THR A 4 -1.38 28.45 -28.12
CA THR A 4 -1.21 27.07 -27.63
C THR A 4 0.15 26.50 -28.06
N PRO A 5 0.84 25.73 -27.20
CA PRO A 5 2.06 25.04 -27.61
C PRO A 5 1.72 23.87 -28.54
N ASN A 6 2.52 23.75 -29.59
CA ASN A 6 2.45 22.70 -30.60
C ASN A 6 2.93 21.38 -29.98
N MET A 7 2.01 20.44 -29.71
CA MET A 7 2.37 19.09 -29.25
C MET A 7 2.98 18.31 -30.41
N GLY A 8 4.24 17.90 -30.24
CA GLY A 8 4.98 17.07 -31.17
C GLY A 8 4.38 15.66 -31.30
N ASN A 9 4.65 15.07 -32.47
CA ASN A 9 4.15 13.79 -32.97
C ASN A 9 4.33 12.62 -31.98
N ALA A 10 3.30 11.81 -31.83
CA ALA A 10 3.26 10.60 -31.00
C ALA A 10 4.02 9.38 -31.59
N ASP A 11 4.79 9.56 -32.66
CA ASP A 11 5.45 8.46 -33.39
C ASP A 11 6.86 8.11 -32.88
N GLU A 12 7.42 8.85 -31.91
CA GLU A 12 8.80 8.64 -31.45
C GLU A 12 8.96 7.66 -30.27
N MET A 13 7.85 7.20 -29.65
CA MET A 13 7.88 6.23 -28.53
C MET A 13 7.81 4.75 -28.97
N SER A 14 7.71 4.48 -30.27
CA SER A 14 7.62 3.13 -30.85
C SER A 14 8.99 2.47 -31.10
N GLN A 15 10.10 3.23 -31.06
CA GLN A 15 11.44 2.71 -31.40
C GLN A 15 12.27 2.17 -30.22
N LEU A 16 11.76 2.20 -28.99
CA LEU A 16 12.47 1.68 -27.79
C LEU A 16 12.07 0.25 -27.37
N LEU A 17 11.11 -0.37 -28.06
CA LEU A 17 10.74 -1.78 -27.87
C LEU A 17 11.21 -2.61 -29.07
N GLY A 18 12.54 -2.77 -29.16
CA GLY A 18 13.14 -3.71 -30.10
C GLY A 18 12.81 -5.15 -29.71
N GLU A 19 11.78 -5.71 -30.33
CA GLU A 19 11.49 -7.14 -30.32
C GLU A 19 12.69 -7.91 -30.89
N LYS A 20 13.40 -8.64 -30.03
CA LYS A 20 14.32 -9.69 -30.48
C LYS A 20 13.49 -10.85 -31.03
N GLN A 21 13.45 -10.99 -32.36
CA GLN A 21 12.97 -12.19 -33.02
C GLN A 21 13.74 -13.43 -32.51
N PRO A 22 13.06 -14.54 -32.18
CA PRO A 22 13.73 -15.80 -31.92
C PRO A 22 14.31 -16.36 -33.23
N GLN A 23 15.63 -16.54 -33.25
CA GLN A 23 16.32 -17.26 -34.32
C GLN A 23 15.85 -18.71 -34.35
N SER A 24 15.03 -19.05 -35.35
CA SER A 24 14.65 -20.43 -35.65
C SER A 24 15.82 -21.16 -36.30
N ASN A 25 16.59 -21.90 -35.52
CA ASN A 25 17.60 -22.82 -36.03
C ASN A 25 16.99 -24.21 -36.30
N ASN A 26 17.05 -24.60 -37.57
CA ASN A 26 17.20 -25.97 -38.09
C ASN A 26 16.33 -27.10 -37.47
N LEU A 27 15.17 -27.33 -38.08
CA LEU A 27 14.48 -28.63 -38.07
C LEU A 27 14.09 -29.02 -39.52
N ASN A 28 15.10 -29.42 -40.29
CA ASN A 28 14.92 -30.09 -41.57
C ASN A 28 15.86 -31.30 -41.64
N ARG A 29 15.51 -32.36 -40.92
CA ARG A 29 15.95 -33.74 -41.16
C ARG A 29 15.00 -34.69 -40.42
N ASN A 30 14.11 -35.33 -41.19
CA ASN A 30 13.52 -36.66 -40.98
C ASN A 30 12.15 -36.76 -41.65
N LYS A 31 12.15 -36.78 -42.99
CA LYS A 31 11.07 -37.37 -43.79
C LYS A 31 11.59 -38.72 -44.30
N SER A 32 11.28 -39.82 -43.60
CA SER A 32 11.08 -41.18 -44.16
C SER A 32 10.97 -42.29 -43.08
N TRP A 33 10.05 -42.19 -42.12
CA TRP A 33 9.85 -43.24 -41.10
C TRP A 33 8.37 -43.54 -40.78
N PHE A 34 7.49 -43.50 -41.78
CA PHE A 34 6.11 -43.99 -41.62
C PHE A 34 5.70 -44.86 -42.80
N GLN A 35 6.26 -46.06 -42.86
CA GLN A 35 5.57 -47.22 -43.41
C GLN A 35 5.83 -48.38 -42.45
N ASP A 36 4.78 -49.11 -42.11
CA ASP A 36 4.71 -50.27 -41.21
C ASP A 36 4.54 -50.00 -39.71
N ILE A 37 3.49 -49.25 -39.35
CA ILE A 37 2.79 -49.49 -38.08
C ILE A 37 1.80 -50.64 -38.33
N SER A 38 2.13 -51.85 -37.87
CA SER A 38 1.21 -52.98 -37.93
C SER A 38 -0.07 -52.66 -37.15
N ILE A 39 -1.20 -53.21 -37.59
CA ILE A 39 -2.53 -53.00 -37.00
C ILE A 39 -2.54 -53.23 -35.48
N TRP A 40 -1.65 -54.07 -34.95
CA TRP A 40 -1.48 -54.33 -33.52
C TRP A 40 -0.94 -53.14 -32.72
N ASN A 41 -0.06 -52.32 -33.30
CA ASN A 41 0.46 -51.12 -32.64
C ASN A 41 -0.57 -50.00 -32.61
N ALA A 42 -1.38 -49.87 -33.67
CA ALA A 42 -2.50 -48.93 -33.70
C ALA A 42 -3.57 -49.30 -32.65
N LEU A 43 -3.89 -50.59 -32.50
CA LEU A 43 -4.84 -51.05 -31.48
C LEU A 43 -4.32 -50.82 -30.06
N SER A 44 -3.02 -51.04 -29.82
CA SER A 44 -2.39 -50.84 -28.51
C SER A 44 -2.35 -49.36 -28.11
N ILE A 45 -2.06 -48.47 -29.06
CA ILE A 45 -2.10 -47.02 -28.83
C ILE A 45 -3.54 -46.57 -28.56
N ALA A 46 -4.53 -47.06 -29.31
CA ALA A 46 -5.94 -46.72 -29.09
C ALA A 46 -6.43 -47.20 -27.71
N LEU A 47 -6.06 -48.40 -27.28
CA LEU A 47 -6.39 -48.93 -25.94
C LEU A 47 -5.70 -48.15 -24.83
N PHE A 48 -4.45 -47.72 -25.03
CA PHE A 48 -3.74 -46.88 -24.07
C PHE A 48 -4.39 -45.50 -23.93
N VAL A 49 -4.74 -44.85 -25.04
CA VAL A 49 -5.43 -43.54 -25.04
C VAL A 49 -6.82 -43.66 -24.41
N ALA A 50 -7.58 -44.72 -24.70
CA ALA A 50 -8.89 -44.95 -24.10
C ALA A 50 -8.79 -45.22 -22.58
N SER A 51 -7.79 -45.99 -22.15
CA SER A 51 -7.55 -46.27 -20.73
C SER A 51 -7.11 -45.00 -19.99
N LEU A 52 -6.26 -44.18 -20.60
CA LEU A 52 -5.85 -42.89 -20.05
C LEU A 52 -7.02 -41.91 -19.97
N ALA A 53 -7.88 -41.87 -20.99
CA ALA A 53 -9.09 -41.05 -20.98
C ALA A 53 -10.08 -41.51 -19.89
N MET A 54 -10.25 -42.82 -19.68
CA MET A 54 -11.07 -43.34 -18.57
C MET A 54 -10.46 -43.02 -17.21
N LEU A 55 -9.14 -43.16 -17.03
CA LEU A 55 -8.45 -42.78 -15.79
C LEU A 55 -8.56 -41.29 -15.49
N LEU A 56 -8.49 -40.43 -16.52
CA LEU A 56 -8.70 -39.00 -16.36
C LEU A 56 -10.16 -38.66 -16.06
N ALA A 57 -11.12 -39.36 -16.67
CA ALA A 57 -12.54 -39.19 -16.39
C ALA A 57 -12.91 -39.63 -14.97
N THR A 58 -12.41 -40.79 -14.51
CA THR A 58 -12.65 -41.26 -13.14
C THR A 58 -11.95 -40.39 -12.11
N HIS A 59 -10.74 -39.89 -12.40
CA HIS A 59 -10.08 -38.93 -11.50
C HIS A 59 -10.85 -37.60 -11.43
N HIS A 60 -11.47 -37.17 -12.54
CA HIS A 60 -12.31 -35.98 -12.56
C HIS A 60 -13.62 -36.18 -11.76
N GLU A 61 -14.30 -37.32 -11.89
CA GLU A 61 -15.50 -37.67 -11.11
C GLU A 61 -15.20 -37.79 -9.61
N GLN A 62 -14.08 -38.43 -9.26
CA GLN A 62 -13.68 -38.63 -7.87
C GLN A 62 -13.24 -37.33 -7.17
N ASN A 63 -12.78 -36.33 -7.94
CA ASN A 63 -12.53 -34.97 -7.46
C ASN A 63 -13.81 -34.10 -7.38
N GLN A 64 -14.90 -34.46 -8.08
CA GLN A 64 -16.18 -33.76 -7.94
C GLN A 64 -16.94 -34.16 -6.68
N GLU A 65 -16.90 -35.44 -6.27
CA GLU A 65 -17.58 -35.88 -5.04
C GLU A 65 -16.83 -35.53 -3.74
N ASN A 66 -15.51 -35.31 -3.82
CA ASN A 66 -14.69 -34.79 -2.72
C ASN A 66 -14.18 -33.38 -3.02
N GLY A 67 -15.01 -32.56 -3.68
CA GLY A 67 -14.71 -31.14 -3.85
C GLY A 67 -14.30 -30.56 -2.49
N PRO A 68 -13.24 -29.73 -2.43
CA PRO A 68 -12.76 -29.18 -1.17
C PRO A 68 -13.97 -28.58 -0.46
N ARG A 69 -14.29 -29.13 0.73
CA ARG A 69 -15.36 -28.57 1.56
C ARG A 69 -14.96 -27.13 1.79
N ILE A 70 -15.66 -26.21 1.14
CA ILE A 70 -15.48 -24.78 1.33
C ILE A 70 -15.65 -24.56 2.83
N PRO A 71 -14.61 -24.14 3.55
CA PRO A 71 -14.72 -23.98 4.99
C PRO A 71 -15.84 -22.98 5.25
N THR A 72 -16.80 -23.36 6.08
CA THR A 72 -17.86 -22.44 6.50
C THR A 72 -17.26 -21.46 7.50
N PHE A 73 -16.93 -20.25 7.03
CA PHE A 73 -16.38 -19.20 7.89
C PHE A 73 -17.47 -18.69 8.84
N SER A 74 -17.11 -18.56 10.11
CA SER A 74 -17.98 -17.87 11.04
C SER A 74 -17.91 -16.37 10.75
N THR A 75 -18.96 -15.81 10.14
CA THR A 75 -19.13 -14.36 9.99
C THR A 75 -19.61 -13.68 11.29
N ASN A 76 -19.60 -14.42 12.41
CA ASN A 76 -19.95 -13.89 13.72
C ASN A 76 -18.79 -13.06 14.26
N SER A 77 -18.57 -11.90 13.66
CA SER A 77 -17.74 -10.88 14.29
C SER A 77 -18.41 -10.38 15.57
N LYS A 78 -17.61 -10.14 16.60
CA LYS A 78 -18.09 -9.42 17.80
C LYS A 78 -18.42 -7.96 17.49
N TYR A 79 -17.87 -7.41 16.40
CA TYR A 79 -18.08 -6.03 16.01
C TYR A 79 -19.39 -5.88 15.22
N ARG A 80 -20.17 -4.86 15.60
CA ARG A 80 -21.39 -4.45 14.89
C ARG A 80 -21.18 -3.18 14.07
N GLN A 81 -20.23 -2.36 14.50
CA GLN A 81 -19.92 -1.08 13.90
C GLN A 81 -18.42 -0.95 13.69
N VAL A 82 -18.03 -0.06 12.78
CA VAL A 82 -16.65 0.34 12.53
C VAL A 82 -16.53 1.86 12.58
N GLN A 83 -15.46 2.35 13.18
CA GLN A 83 -15.14 3.77 13.24
C GLN A 83 -13.76 4.01 12.62
N GLY A 84 -13.70 4.87 11.61
CA GLY A 84 -12.45 5.32 11.00
C GLY A 84 -11.90 6.59 11.66
N LEU A 85 -10.58 6.60 11.88
CA LEU A 85 -9.80 7.72 12.42
C LEU A 85 -8.60 7.94 11.51
N GLY A 86 -8.67 8.96 10.64
CA GLY A 86 -7.56 9.33 9.77
C GLY A 86 -6.64 10.36 10.42
N PHE A 87 -5.34 10.07 10.47
CA PHE A 87 -4.32 10.99 10.92
C PHE A 87 -3.79 11.82 9.75
N GLN A 88 -4.24 13.06 9.69
CA GLN A 88 -3.88 13.99 8.63
C GLN A 88 -2.62 14.78 8.99
N ILE A 89 -1.56 14.53 8.23
CA ILE A 89 -0.28 15.20 8.34
C ILE A 89 0.40 15.23 6.96
N TYR A 90 1.06 16.33 6.64
CA TYR A 90 1.72 16.46 5.34
C TYR A 90 2.98 15.58 5.28
N THR A 91 2.97 14.54 4.45
CA THR A 91 4.10 13.60 4.28
C THR A 91 4.88 13.81 2.97
N GLY A 92 4.45 14.76 2.14
CA GLY A 92 5.25 15.23 1.02
C GLY A 92 6.53 15.93 1.49
N GLY A 93 7.45 16.20 0.56
CA GLY A 93 8.59 17.06 0.87
C GLY A 93 8.13 18.51 1.01
N ALA A 94 8.78 19.30 1.87
CA ALA A 94 8.52 20.73 1.93
C ALA A 94 8.73 21.37 0.58
N PRO A 95 7.87 22.32 0.15
CA PRO A 95 8.12 23.10 -1.06
C PRO A 95 9.51 23.70 -1.02
N ALA A 96 10.33 23.47 -2.05
CA ALA A 96 11.65 24.07 -2.13
C ALA A 96 11.55 25.59 -2.30
N LEU A 97 10.51 26.05 -2.98
CA LEU A 97 10.23 27.45 -3.24
C LEU A 97 8.86 27.82 -2.67
N LEU A 98 8.78 28.98 -2.03
CA LEU A 98 7.53 29.56 -1.53
C LEU A 98 7.17 30.74 -2.43
N GLY A 99 5.95 30.75 -2.94
CA GLY A 99 5.40 31.86 -3.71
C GLY A 99 4.78 32.92 -2.82
N GLN A 100 5.29 34.15 -2.86
CA GLN A 100 4.62 35.30 -2.24
C GLN A 100 4.62 36.48 -3.22
N ASN A 101 3.43 37.00 -3.54
CA ASN A 101 3.23 38.14 -4.44
C ASN A 101 3.88 37.98 -5.83
N GLY A 102 3.85 36.77 -6.39
CA GLY A 102 4.45 36.47 -7.70
C GLY A 102 5.99 36.37 -7.70
N THR A 103 6.62 36.45 -6.53
CA THR A 103 8.05 36.15 -6.36
C THR A 103 8.23 34.82 -5.64
N GLN A 104 9.13 33.98 -6.15
CA GLN A 104 9.53 32.74 -5.49
C GLN A 104 10.77 33.00 -4.63
N HIS A 105 10.74 32.52 -3.39
CA HIS A 105 11.90 32.53 -2.49
C HIS A 105 12.17 31.12 -1.97
N LEU A 106 13.44 30.83 -1.67
CA LEU A 106 13.84 29.55 -1.10
C LEU A 106 13.13 29.35 0.25
N ASN A 107 12.49 28.19 0.43
CA ASN A 107 11.89 27.83 1.70
C ASN A 107 12.99 27.73 2.78
N PRO A 108 12.89 28.48 3.90
CA PRO A 108 13.85 28.42 4.99
C PRO A 108 14.06 27.02 5.57
N GLU A 109 13.03 26.16 5.51
CA GLU A 109 13.13 24.76 5.97
C GLU A 109 14.08 23.94 5.10
N CYS A 110 14.25 24.30 3.82
CA CYS A 110 15.08 23.58 2.87
C CYS A 110 16.55 24.02 2.88
N VAL A 111 16.90 25.06 3.64
CA VAL A 111 18.28 25.60 3.65
C VAL A 111 19.24 24.57 4.26
N GLY A 112 20.24 24.18 3.48
CA GLY A 112 21.28 23.22 3.90
C GLY A 112 20.88 21.75 3.77
N LEU A 113 19.68 21.45 3.27
CA LEU A 113 19.28 20.08 2.96
C LEU A 113 19.91 19.62 1.64
N LYS A 114 20.13 18.31 1.54
CA LYS A 114 20.80 17.68 0.38
C LYS A 114 19.86 16.80 -0.46
N SER A 115 18.64 16.61 0.02
CA SER A 115 17.67 15.70 -0.58
C SER A 115 16.50 16.49 -1.09
N TYR A 116 16.34 16.48 -2.42
CA TYR A 116 15.24 17.12 -3.11
C TYR A 116 14.44 16.06 -3.87
N GLY A 117 13.25 16.43 -4.30
CA GLY A 117 12.38 15.63 -5.15
C GLY A 117 11.54 16.57 -6.00
N SER A 118 10.88 16.02 -7.00
CA SER A 118 9.86 16.74 -7.75
C SER A 118 8.55 15.99 -7.62
N MET A 119 7.49 16.71 -7.29
CA MET A 119 6.14 16.17 -7.20
C MET A 119 5.29 16.85 -8.26
N TRP A 120 4.50 16.08 -8.98
CA TRP A 120 3.48 16.67 -9.85
C TRP A 120 2.33 17.19 -9.00
N THR A 121 1.91 18.41 -9.26
CA THR A 121 0.73 19.06 -8.68
C THR A 121 -0.17 19.52 -9.81
N GLU A 122 -1.39 19.97 -9.50
CA GLU A 122 -2.27 20.60 -10.50
C GLU A 122 -1.63 21.82 -11.18
N GLU A 123 -0.69 22.49 -10.51
CA GLU A 123 0.07 23.64 -11.02
C GLU A 123 1.36 23.24 -11.76
N GLY A 124 1.63 21.93 -11.90
CA GLY A 124 2.83 21.37 -12.53
C GLY A 124 3.83 20.79 -11.52
N TYR A 125 5.09 20.62 -11.93
CA TYR A 125 6.12 20.07 -11.06
C TYR A 125 6.52 21.06 -9.96
N GLU A 126 6.22 20.72 -8.71
CA GLU A 126 6.70 21.41 -7.51
C GLU A 126 7.99 20.72 -7.04
N MET A 127 9.09 21.48 -6.98
CA MET A 127 10.31 21.01 -6.33
C MET A 127 10.09 20.97 -4.82
N GLN A 128 10.51 19.89 -4.19
CA GLN A 128 10.37 19.67 -2.76
C GLN A 128 11.71 19.28 -2.13
N CYS A 129 11.94 19.67 -0.88
CA CYS A 129 13.04 19.19 -0.06
C CYS A 129 12.50 18.27 1.04
N TYR A 130 13.26 17.24 1.39
CA TYR A 130 12.82 16.33 2.43
C TYR A 130 13.22 16.82 3.82
N ILE A 131 12.24 16.98 4.71
CA ILE A 131 12.46 17.42 6.09
C ILE A 131 12.50 16.20 7.00
N GLY A 132 13.70 15.85 7.45
CA GLY A 132 13.95 14.85 8.48
C GLY A 132 15.17 15.24 9.32
N ASP A 133 15.35 14.60 10.47
CA ASP A 133 16.62 14.71 11.19
C ASP A 133 17.71 14.01 10.35
N PRO A 134 18.90 14.61 10.18
CA PRO A 134 19.99 13.98 9.42
C PRO A 134 20.50 12.67 10.05
N ASP A 135 20.23 12.46 11.34
CA ASP A 135 20.40 11.17 11.99
C ASP A 135 19.09 10.36 11.87
N ASN A 136 19.13 9.28 11.08
CA ASN A 136 17.98 8.45 10.78
C ASN A 136 17.33 7.82 12.03
N GLU A 137 18.12 7.45 13.05
CA GLU A 137 17.56 6.87 14.28
C GLU A 137 16.81 7.94 15.08
N LYS A 138 17.40 9.12 15.17
CA LYS A 138 16.75 10.26 15.83
C LYS A 138 15.51 10.74 15.08
N ASP A 139 15.53 10.71 13.75
CA ASP A 139 14.37 11.01 12.92
C ASP A 139 13.23 10.01 13.19
N ALA A 140 13.54 8.71 13.19
CA ALA A 140 12.59 7.65 13.53
C ALA A 140 11.97 7.85 14.93
N GLN A 141 12.78 8.16 15.94
CA GLN A 141 12.30 8.44 17.30
C GLN A 141 11.41 9.67 17.39
N ASN A 142 11.75 10.75 16.68
CA ASN A 142 10.91 11.96 16.63
C ASN A 142 9.55 11.66 15.98
N ARG A 143 9.54 10.91 14.87
CA ARG A 143 8.31 10.47 14.19
C ARG A 143 7.48 9.52 15.04
N LEU A 144 8.10 8.60 15.78
CA LEU A 144 7.42 7.73 16.74
C LEU A 144 6.71 8.53 17.83
N LYS A 145 7.35 9.59 18.34
CA LYS A 145 6.70 10.49 19.31
C LYS A 145 5.46 11.16 18.71
N ILE A 146 5.57 11.68 17.48
CA ILE A 146 4.44 12.30 16.77
C ILE A 146 3.30 11.30 16.56
N MET A 147 3.63 10.06 16.16
CA MET A 147 2.65 8.99 15.97
C MET A 147 1.96 8.63 17.29
N LYS A 148 2.72 8.49 18.37
CA LYS A 148 2.18 8.20 19.71
C LYS A 148 1.22 9.29 20.18
N ASP A 149 1.58 10.56 20.00
CA ASP A 149 0.72 11.69 20.36
C ASP A 149 -0.60 11.67 19.54
N ALA A 150 -0.54 11.31 18.26
CA ALA A 150 -1.72 11.16 17.41
C ALA A 150 -2.62 9.98 17.85
N VAL A 151 -2.03 8.82 18.18
CA VAL A 151 -2.76 7.64 18.68
C VAL A 151 -3.43 7.93 20.02
N GLU A 152 -2.75 8.57 20.96
CA GLU A 152 -3.36 8.95 22.24
C GLU A 152 -4.51 9.96 22.03
N LYS A 153 -4.35 10.90 21.09
CA LYS A 153 -5.44 11.82 20.74
C LYS A 153 -6.63 11.11 20.11
N ALA A 154 -6.36 10.12 19.26
CA ALA A 154 -7.36 9.28 18.61
C ALA A 154 -8.13 8.46 19.65
N TYR A 155 -7.43 7.78 20.55
CA TYR A 155 -8.03 7.02 21.65
C TYR A 155 -9.01 7.86 22.47
N ASN A 156 -8.58 9.04 22.91
CA ASN A 156 -9.39 9.94 23.74
C ASN A 156 -10.63 10.52 23.02
N SER A 157 -10.68 10.40 21.70
CA SER A 157 -11.75 10.99 20.87
C SER A 157 -12.63 9.93 20.19
N ALA A 158 -12.24 8.66 20.25
CA ALA A 158 -12.94 7.56 19.64
C ALA A 158 -14.17 7.13 20.46
N ASP A 159 -15.04 6.38 19.81
CA ASP A 159 -16.05 5.59 20.49
C ASP A 159 -15.38 4.58 21.43
N HIS A 160 -16.00 4.25 22.56
CA HIS A 160 -15.44 3.28 23.53
C HIS A 160 -16.30 2.01 23.67
N ASP A 161 -17.34 1.82 22.83
CA ASP A 161 -18.14 0.60 22.83
C ASP A 161 -17.27 -0.59 22.39
N PRO A 162 -17.17 -1.68 23.17
CA PRO A 162 -16.38 -2.85 22.78
C PRO A 162 -16.88 -3.56 21.50
N ASN A 163 -18.12 -3.29 21.05
CA ASN A 163 -18.68 -3.82 19.80
C ASN A 163 -18.40 -2.93 18.58
N THR A 164 -17.66 -1.84 18.75
CA THR A 164 -17.20 -0.99 17.64
C THR A 164 -15.72 -1.30 17.39
N LEU A 165 -15.39 -1.70 16.16
CA LEU A 165 -14.00 -1.78 15.69
C LEU A 165 -13.48 -0.38 15.39
N LYS A 166 -12.33 0.00 15.92
CA LYS A 166 -11.69 1.29 15.63
C LYS A 166 -10.56 1.08 14.65
N ILE A 167 -10.43 1.98 13.69
CA ILE A 167 -9.40 1.90 12.67
C ILE A 167 -8.66 3.22 12.64
N PHE A 168 -7.38 3.19 12.97
CA PHE A 168 -6.47 4.33 12.85
C PHE A 168 -5.63 4.17 11.58
N ILE A 169 -5.64 5.19 10.71
CA ILE A 169 -4.86 5.18 9.46
C ILE A 169 -4.00 6.44 9.41
N ALA A 170 -2.70 6.26 9.22
CA ALA A 170 -1.76 7.33 8.90
C ALA A 170 -1.40 7.27 7.40
N PRO A 171 -0.95 8.39 6.80
CA PRO A 171 -0.71 8.49 5.38
C PRO A 171 0.55 7.77 4.91
N GLU A 172 0.64 7.53 3.60
CA GLU A 172 1.86 7.01 2.99
C GLU A 172 3.03 7.98 3.19
N PHE A 173 4.26 7.44 3.20
CA PHE A 173 5.51 8.17 3.37
C PHE A 173 5.69 8.84 4.74
N PHE A 174 4.89 8.45 5.73
CA PHE A 174 5.09 8.91 7.11
C PHE A 174 6.51 8.55 7.61
N TRP A 175 7.02 7.38 7.25
CA TRP A 175 8.35 6.88 7.64
C TRP A 175 9.29 6.88 6.44
N ARG A 176 9.92 8.03 6.19
CA ARG A 176 10.91 8.23 5.13
C ARG A 176 12.22 8.66 5.78
N GLY A 177 13.37 8.22 5.26
CA GLY A 177 14.68 8.66 5.75
C GLY A 177 15.15 9.95 5.06
N ILE A 178 16.21 10.58 5.56
CA ILE A 178 16.76 11.82 4.98
C ILE A 178 17.15 11.68 3.50
N ASP A 179 17.57 10.48 3.08
CA ASP A 179 17.94 10.15 1.71
C ASP A 179 16.76 9.56 0.90
N GLY A 180 15.53 9.69 1.42
CA GLY A 180 14.31 9.15 0.82
C GLY A 180 13.98 7.73 1.26
N ALA A 181 14.85 7.08 2.04
CA ALA A 181 14.65 5.76 2.63
C ALA A 181 15.46 5.63 3.93
N TYR A 182 15.00 4.78 4.84
CA TYR A 182 15.81 4.32 5.97
C TYR A 182 16.68 3.15 5.53
N VAL A 183 17.97 3.20 5.85
CA VAL A 183 18.90 2.12 5.52
C VAL A 183 18.69 0.97 6.51
N PHE A 184 18.46 -0.24 5.99
CA PHE A 184 18.59 -1.46 6.78
C PHE A 184 20.04 -1.57 7.24
N MET A 185 20.25 -1.69 8.55
CA MET A 185 21.58 -1.95 9.07
C MET A 185 21.91 -3.42 8.83
N ASP A 186 23.12 -3.69 8.35
CA ASP A 186 23.67 -5.04 8.34
C ASP A 186 23.80 -5.48 9.80
N GLU A 187 22.80 -6.21 10.30
CA GLU A 187 22.91 -6.87 11.60
C GLU A 187 24.03 -7.89 11.48
N ALA A 188 25.15 -7.65 12.17
CA ALA A 188 26.19 -8.65 12.25
C ALA A 188 25.56 -9.95 12.79
N PRO A 189 25.73 -11.10 12.12
CA PRO A 189 25.06 -12.33 12.51
C PRO A 189 25.31 -12.64 14.00
N GLY A 190 24.26 -12.55 14.83
CA GLY A 190 24.31 -12.82 16.27
C GLY A 190 24.23 -11.61 17.20
N GLU A 191 24.20 -10.38 16.69
CA GLU A 191 24.00 -9.15 17.48
C GLU A 191 22.60 -8.56 17.31
N TRP A 192 21.56 -9.31 17.68
CA TRP A 192 20.15 -8.88 17.65
C TRP A 192 19.83 -7.66 18.56
N ASP A 193 20.79 -7.22 19.37
CA ASP A 193 20.65 -6.09 20.28
C ASP A 193 20.87 -4.74 19.57
N VAL A 194 21.47 -4.71 18.37
CA VAL A 194 21.68 -3.47 17.61
C VAL A 194 20.50 -3.24 16.66
N CYS A 195 19.63 -2.31 17.03
CA CYS A 195 18.39 -2.02 16.30
C CYS A 195 18.53 -0.75 15.47
N GLY A 196 18.64 -0.90 14.14
CA GLY A 196 18.63 0.23 13.20
C GLY A 196 17.27 0.94 13.12
N PRO A 197 17.15 2.02 12.33
CA PRO A 197 15.95 2.88 12.31
C PRO A 197 14.66 2.12 11.95
N VAL A 198 14.69 1.20 10.98
CA VAL A 198 13.51 0.40 10.60
C VAL A 198 13.09 -0.52 11.76
N CYS A 199 14.04 -1.18 12.42
CA CYS A 199 13.79 -1.99 13.61
C CYS A 199 13.19 -1.13 14.74
N GLN A 200 13.73 0.08 14.98
CA GLN A 200 13.25 1.00 16.02
C GLN A 200 11.80 1.44 15.73
N ILE A 201 11.48 1.73 14.46
CA ILE A 201 10.11 2.06 14.03
C ILE A 201 9.17 0.89 14.33
N LEU A 202 9.49 -0.32 13.85
CA LEU A 202 8.63 -1.49 14.04
C LEU A 202 8.40 -1.83 15.53
N LYS A 203 9.46 -1.84 16.34
CA LYS A 203 9.35 -2.05 17.80
C LYS A 203 8.55 -0.95 18.48
N GLY A 204 8.82 0.32 18.15
CA GLY A 204 8.10 1.46 18.74
C GLY A 204 6.62 1.48 18.37
N LEU A 205 6.26 1.05 17.16
CA LEU A 205 4.86 0.90 16.74
C LEU A 205 4.15 -0.23 17.48
N GLU A 206 4.81 -1.38 17.66
CA GLU A 206 4.30 -2.48 18.48
C GLU A 206 4.05 -2.01 19.93
N GLU A 207 5.00 -1.30 20.54
CA GLU A 207 4.87 -0.74 21.89
C GLU A 207 3.69 0.23 22.03
N ILE A 208 3.35 0.98 20.98
CA ILE A 208 2.19 1.90 20.99
C ILE A 208 0.87 1.10 21.07
N VAL A 209 0.76 -0.04 20.40
CA VAL A 209 -0.49 -0.81 20.29
C VAL A 209 -0.63 -1.93 21.33
N ALA A 210 0.46 -2.28 22.01
CA ALA A 210 0.52 -3.25 23.10
C ALA A 210 -0.06 -2.67 24.41
N ASP A 211 -1.34 -2.32 24.39
CA ASP A 211 -2.08 -1.80 25.54
C ASP A 211 -3.52 -2.33 25.50
N LYS A 212 -4.04 -2.80 26.64
CA LYS A 212 -5.41 -3.32 26.78
C LYS A 212 -6.50 -2.37 26.27
N ARG A 213 -6.23 -1.06 26.23
CA ARG A 213 -7.12 -0.03 25.68
C ARG A 213 -7.37 -0.23 24.17
N PHE A 214 -6.49 -0.96 23.48
CA PHE A 214 -6.49 -1.15 22.04
C PHE A 214 -6.97 -2.53 21.57
N GLU A 215 -7.52 -3.39 22.44
CA GLU A 215 -8.01 -4.75 22.07
C GLU A 215 -9.06 -4.78 20.92
N ASN A 216 -9.70 -3.64 20.63
CA ASN A 216 -10.71 -3.49 19.58
C ASN A 216 -10.27 -2.48 18.50
N TRP A 217 -8.96 -2.39 18.24
CA TRP A 217 -8.37 -1.45 17.30
C TRP A 217 -7.51 -2.15 16.23
N VAL A 218 -7.56 -1.58 15.03
CA VAL A 218 -6.64 -1.85 13.91
C VAL A 218 -5.87 -0.56 13.62
N PHE A 219 -4.57 -0.67 13.41
CA PHE A 219 -3.69 0.45 13.11
C PHE A 219 -2.97 0.20 11.79
N MET A 220 -3.08 1.12 10.84
CA MET A 220 -2.23 1.18 9.66
C MET A 220 -1.37 2.44 9.77
N PHE A 221 -0.10 2.30 10.14
CA PHE A 221 0.74 3.43 10.53
C PHE A 221 1.39 4.15 9.35
N GLY A 222 0.74 4.22 8.20
CA GLY A 222 1.35 4.75 6.98
C GLY A 222 2.39 3.80 6.41
N SER A 223 3.29 4.30 5.56
CA SER A 223 4.33 3.48 4.94
C SER A 223 5.75 3.82 5.35
N ILE A 224 6.58 2.77 5.34
CA ILE A 224 8.02 2.79 5.53
C ILE A 224 8.70 2.63 4.19
N ILE A 225 9.56 3.60 3.85
CA ILE A 225 10.52 3.46 2.76
C ILE A 225 11.85 3.04 3.35
N ALA A 226 12.29 1.83 3.01
CA ALA A 226 13.55 1.28 3.44
C ALA A 226 14.46 0.97 2.24
N SER A 227 15.76 0.86 2.48
CA SER A 227 16.75 0.52 1.47
C SER A 227 17.84 -0.36 2.06
N GLU A 228 18.41 -1.24 1.25
CA GLU A 228 19.58 -2.04 1.63
C GLU A 228 20.63 -2.02 0.52
N THR A 229 21.89 -2.25 0.90
CA THR A 229 22.99 -2.39 -0.07
C THR A 229 23.14 -3.85 -0.44
N VAL A 230 23.10 -4.19 -1.73
CA VAL A 230 23.28 -5.56 -2.20
C VAL A 230 24.77 -5.83 -2.41
N ALA A 231 25.31 -6.86 -1.74
CA ALA A 231 26.72 -7.19 -1.73
C ALA A 231 27.31 -7.55 -3.12
N ASP A 232 26.47 -8.03 -4.03
CA ASP A 232 26.90 -8.70 -5.26
C ASP A 232 27.47 -7.76 -6.34
N GLY A 233 27.56 -6.46 -6.08
CA GLY A 233 28.14 -5.48 -7.02
C GLY A 233 27.41 -5.42 -8.36
N GLY A 234 26.13 -5.79 -8.39
CA GLY A 234 25.29 -5.72 -9.57
C GLY A 234 25.17 -4.29 -10.13
N GLU A 235 24.50 -4.16 -11.27
CA GLU A 235 24.25 -2.85 -11.93
C GLU A 235 23.63 -1.82 -10.95
N PHE A 236 22.94 -2.30 -9.91
CA PHE A 236 22.33 -1.50 -8.87
C PHE A 236 22.75 -2.00 -7.47
N PRO A 237 23.59 -1.25 -6.74
CA PRO A 237 24.06 -1.67 -5.43
C PRO A 237 23.03 -1.47 -4.31
N THR A 238 21.82 -0.98 -4.62
CA THR A 238 20.83 -0.63 -3.60
C THR A 238 19.45 -1.08 -4.04
N MET A 239 18.74 -1.79 -3.17
CA MET A 239 17.34 -2.16 -3.30
C MET A 239 16.47 -1.32 -2.37
N PHE A 240 15.19 -1.18 -2.73
CA PHE A 240 14.23 -0.39 -1.96
C PHE A 240 12.97 -1.19 -1.65
N TYR A 241 12.39 -0.86 -0.50
CA TYR A 241 11.16 -1.44 0.01
C TYR A 241 10.20 -0.32 0.36
N ASN A 242 8.93 -0.44 -0.04
CA ASN A 242 7.86 0.41 0.44
C ASN A 242 6.77 -0.50 1.02
N PHE A 243 6.46 -0.35 2.30
CA PHE A 243 5.48 -1.19 2.97
C PHE A 243 4.79 -0.49 4.12
N ALA A 244 3.53 -0.86 4.38
CA ALA A 244 2.78 -0.35 5.52
C ALA A 244 2.71 -1.42 6.63
N PRO A 245 3.20 -1.13 7.85
CA PRO A 245 2.95 -2.00 8.97
C PRO A 245 1.51 -1.84 9.45
N LEU A 246 0.82 -2.97 9.61
CA LEU A 246 -0.55 -3.06 10.12
C LEU A 246 -0.55 -3.86 11.41
N TYR A 247 -1.16 -3.31 12.45
CA TYR A 247 -1.23 -3.93 13.77
C TYR A 247 -2.66 -4.08 14.25
N LEU A 248 -2.88 -5.15 15.00
CA LEU A 248 -4.07 -5.33 15.82
C LEU A 248 -3.67 -4.99 17.25
N GLY A 249 -4.40 -4.09 17.90
CA GLY A 249 -4.15 -3.80 19.30
C GLY A 249 -4.49 -5.01 20.19
N TYR A 250 -3.77 -5.16 21.30
CA TYR A 250 -3.91 -6.31 22.17
C TYR A 250 -3.55 -5.97 23.62
N ASP A 251 -4.05 -6.78 24.55
CA ASP A 251 -3.67 -6.71 25.95
C ASP A 251 -2.43 -7.60 26.18
N PRO A 252 -1.23 -7.02 26.42
CA PRO A 252 -0.01 -7.79 26.60
C PRO A 252 -0.03 -8.66 27.86
N GLU A 253 -0.97 -8.44 28.79
CA GLU A 253 -1.16 -9.31 29.97
C GLU A 253 -1.97 -10.58 29.63
N LYS A 254 -2.73 -10.59 28.53
CA LYS A 254 -3.59 -11.72 28.13
C LYS A 254 -3.05 -12.51 26.94
N THR A 255 -2.45 -11.82 25.98
CA THR A 255 -2.00 -12.39 24.72
C THR A 255 -0.67 -11.78 24.30
N ASP A 256 0.15 -12.55 23.60
CA ASP A 256 1.36 -12.03 22.97
C ASP A 256 1.05 -11.37 21.61
N TYR A 257 2.10 -10.92 20.93
CA TYR A 257 2.01 -10.26 19.63
C TYR A 257 1.71 -11.23 18.47
N HIS A 258 1.69 -12.55 18.69
CA HIS A 258 1.57 -13.51 17.59
C HIS A 258 0.20 -13.38 16.92
N GLY A 259 0.22 -13.21 15.59
CA GLY A 259 -0.96 -12.92 14.79
C GLY A 259 -1.56 -11.54 14.95
N LYS A 260 -0.81 -10.59 15.52
CA LYS A 260 -1.21 -9.18 15.67
C LYS A 260 -0.39 -8.22 14.80
N ARG A 261 0.59 -8.72 14.04
CA ARG A 261 1.56 -7.92 13.30
C ARG A 261 1.58 -8.32 11.83
N PHE A 262 1.32 -7.36 10.98
CA PHE A 262 1.21 -7.55 9.54
C PHE A 262 2.05 -6.51 8.79
N VAL A 263 2.47 -6.88 7.59
CA VAL A 263 3.13 -5.98 6.63
C VAL A 263 2.36 -6.05 5.32
N VAL A 264 2.01 -4.87 4.79
CA VAL A 264 1.41 -4.71 3.47
C VAL A 264 2.51 -4.18 2.54
N PRO A 265 3.10 -5.02 1.67
CA PRO A 265 4.07 -4.55 0.71
C PRO A 265 3.37 -3.73 -0.38
N LYS A 266 3.95 -2.61 -0.76
CA LYS A 266 3.55 -1.92 -1.99
C LYS A 266 3.96 -2.79 -3.18
N ARG A 267 3.15 -2.95 -4.22
CA ARG A 267 3.53 -3.76 -5.40
C ARG A 267 3.89 -2.91 -6.61
N TYR A 268 3.27 -1.74 -6.70
CA TYR A 268 3.49 -0.79 -7.77
C TYR A 268 4.08 0.48 -7.17
N VAL A 269 5.31 0.81 -7.59
CA VAL A 269 5.96 2.05 -7.22
C VAL A 269 5.89 3.03 -8.38
N SER A 270 5.69 4.31 -8.06
CA SER A 270 5.80 5.41 -8.99
C SER A 270 7.14 6.12 -8.81
N SER A 271 7.41 7.14 -9.62
CA SER A 271 8.55 8.02 -9.38
C SER A 271 8.36 8.93 -8.16
N SER A 272 7.14 9.18 -7.70
CA SER A 272 6.87 10.02 -6.52
C SER A 272 7.16 9.30 -5.19
N ASP A 273 7.32 7.97 -5.23
CA ASP A 273 7.77 7.17 -4.09
C ASP A 273 9.19 7.53 -3.61
N PHE A 274 10.03 8.02 -4.54
CA PHE A 274 11.44 8.24 -4.29
C PHE A 274 11.83 9.71 -4.46
N LEU A 275 12.82 10.15 -3.68
CA LEU A 275 13.41 11.47 -3.84
C LEU A 275 14.38 11.48 -5.02
N THR A 276 14.45 12.59 -5.76
CA THR A 276 15.39 12.80 -6.86
C THR A 276 16.63 13.54 -6.33
N PRO A 277 17.79 12.87 -6.20
CA PRO A 277 19.06 13.46 -5.83
C PRO A 277 19.34 14.70 -6.64
N VAL A 278 19.95 15.66 -5.96
CA VAL A 278 20.25 16.97 -6.54
C VAL A 278 20.99 16.81 -7.85
N ARG A 279 22.02 15.94 -7.94
CA ARG A 279 22.81 15.68 -9.17
C ARG A 279 22.04 15.16 -10.41
N ASN A 280 20.80 14.74 -10.24
CA ASN A 280 19.95 14.30 -11.34
C ASN A 280 18.96 15.37 -11.80
N LEU A 281 18.92 16.52 -11.12
CA LEU A 281 18.18 17.69 -11.59
C LEU A 281 18.91 18.29 -12.82
N ASN A 282 18.24 19.12 -13.61
CA ASN A 282 18.82 19.79 -14.77
C ASN A 282 19.65 21.01 -14.33
N SER A 283 20.78 21.32 -15.00
CA SER A 283 21.72 22.42 -14.72
C SER A 283 21.05 23.78 -14.47
N SER A 284 19.91 24.05 -15.13
CA SER A 284 19.11 25.27 -14.91
C SER A 284 18.42 25.31 -13.54
N ILE A 285 17.93 24.19 -13.03
CA ILE A 285 17.27 24.10 -11.71
C ILE A 285 18.32 24.29 -10.60
N TYR A 286 19.56 23.79 -10.77
CA TYR A 286 20.64 24.07 -9.81
C TYR A 286 21.04 25.53 -9.76
N ALA A 287 20.96 26.24 -10.89
CA ALA A 287 21.28 27.67 -10.91
C ALA A 287 20.26 28.46 -10.07
N GLU A 288 19.00 28.01 -10.00
CA GLU A 288 17.93 28.61 -9.20
C GLU A 288 18.02 28.24 -7.71
N ILE A 289 18.39 26.99 -7.38
CA ILE A 289 18.71 26.58 -5.99
C ILE A 289 20.07 27.14 -5.52
N GLY A 290 20.80 27.79 -6.43
CA GLY A 290 22.21 28.15 -6.31
C GLY A 290 22.63 28.83 -5.00
N GLN A 291 23.65 28.25 -4.36
CA GLN A 291 24.87 28.89 -3.81
C GLN A 291 25.67 27.97 -2.87
N HIS A 292 25.15 26.80 -2.50
CA HIS A 292 25.89 25.85 -1.66
C HIS A 292 26.75 24.91 -2.50
N GLN A 293 28.05 24.81 -2.17
CA GLN A 293 28.92 23.77 -2.72
C GLN A 293 28.30 22.41 -2.38
N LEU A 294 27.96 21.63 -3.41
CA LEU A 294 27.54 20.25 -3.21
C LEU A 294 28.67 19.48 -2.51
N PRO A 295 28.35 18.57 -1.58
CA PRO A 295 29.36 17.67 -1.04
C PRO A 295 30.01 16.88 -2.19
N GLN A 296 31.33 16.70 -2.15
CA GLN A 296 32.09 15.97 -3.19
C GLN A 296 31.66 14.49 -3.31
N GLN A 297 30.96 13.96 -2.32
CA GLN A 297 30.38 12.63 -2.30
C GLN A 297 28.91 12.74 -1.86
N GLU A 298 28.01 12.26 -2.72
CA GLU A 298 26.57 12.21 -2.44
C GLU A 298 26.13 10.77 -2.21
N THR A 299 25.48 10.52 -1.08
CA THR A 299 24.92 9.23 -0.68
C THR A 299 23.53 8.98 -1.25
N THR A 300 22.89 9.97 -1.86
CA THR A 300 21.49 9.89 -2.30
C THR A 300 21.35 8.97 -3.53
N VAL A 301 20.45 8.00 -3.43
CA VAL A 301 20.32 6.88 -4.37
C VAL A 301 19.18 7.13 -5.35
N PHE A 302 19.49 7.50 -6.60
CA PHE A 302 18.50 7.51 -7.68
C PHE A 302 19.19 7.29 -9.01
N ILE A 303 18.86 6.18 -9.66
CA ILE A 303 19.24 5.83 -11.03
C ILE A 303 18.18 4.83 -11.51
N GLY A 304 17.48 5.10 -12.62
CA GLY A 304 16.68 4.13 -13.38
C GLY A 304 15.68 3.29 -12.57
N LEU A 305 14.62 3.93 -12.07
CA LEU A 305 13.66 3.42 -11.08
C LEU A 305 13.04 2.03 -11.35
N MET A 306 12.88 1.59 -12.60
CA MET A 306 12.14 0.36 -12.89
C MET A 306 12.88 -0.93 -12.54
N LYS A 307 14.22 -0.94 -12.42
CA LYS A 307 14.97 -2.18 -12.15
C LYS A 307 15.26 -2.42 -10.66
N LYS A 308 14.87 -1.50 -9.76
CA LYS A 308 15.26 -1.54 -8.33
C LYS A 308 14.14 -1.94 -7.37
N TYR A 309 12.91 -2.03 -7.86
CA TYR A 309 11.79 -2.56 -7.11
C TYR A 309 11.43 -3.91 -7.71
N ASP A 310 11.75 -4.99 -7.00
CA ASP A 310 11.46 -6.34 -7.46
C ASP A 310 10.40 -6.97 -6.56
N ASN A 311 9.23 -7.26 -7.11
CA ASN A 311 8.17 -7.92 -6.36
C ASN A 311 8.57 -9.32 -5.85
N HIS A 312 9.57 -9.96 -6.48
CA HIS A 312 10.12 -11.23 -6.03
C HIS A 312 10.94 -11.10 -4.74
N MET A 313 11.53 -9.94 -4.45
CA MET A 313 12.31 -9.73 -3.22
C MET A 313 11.45 -9.93 -1.95
N TRP A 314 10.16 -9.61 -2.04
CA TRP A 314 9.22 -9.83 -0.94
C TRP A 314 9.05 -11.31 -0.62
N LEU A 315 9.28 -12.22 -1.57
CA LEU A 315 9.24 -13.66 -1.32
C LEU A 315 10.39 -14.11 -0.42
N ASP A 316 11.58 -13.54 -0.63
CA ASP A 316 12.76 -13.82 0.20
C ASP A 316 12.55 -13.26 1.60
N PHE A 317 12.06 -12.01 1.69
CA PHE A 317 11.81 -11.34 2.96
C PHE A 317 10.63 -11.92 3.75
N LYS A 318 9.69 -12.62 3.10
CA LYS A 318 8.53 -13.26 3.75
C LYS A 318 8.96 -14.26 4.82
N GLY A 319 10.04 -14.99 4.59
CA GLY A 319 10.60 -15.94 5.57
C GLY A 319 11.12 -15.23 6.82
N GLU A 320 11.88 -14.15 6.64
CA GLU A 320 12.44 -13.34 7.71
C GLU A 320 11.35 -12.63 8.51
N LEU A 321 10.39 -12.00 7.84
CA LEU A 321 9.20 -11.43 8.48
C LEU A 321 8.47 -12.47 9.32
N GLY A 322 8.29 -13.68 8.80
CA GLY A 322 7.69 -14.79 9.53
C GLY A 322 8.47 -15.17 10.79
N TYR A 323 9.80 -15.17 10.72
CA TYR A 323 10.69 -15.46 11.85
C TYR A 323 10.58 -14.42 12.96
N ILE A 324 10.55 -13.13 12.60
CA ILE A 324 10.33 -12.05 13.56
C ILE A 324 8.86 -11.88 13.92
N GLY A 325 7.97 -12.77 13.44
CA GLY A 325 6.57 -12.91 13.81
C GLY A 325 5.61 -11.88 13.19
N TYR A 326 5.95 -11.35 12.02
CA TYR A 326 5.06 -10.62 11.12
C TYR A 326 4.45 -11.56 10.08
N LYS A 327 3.27 -11.18 9.55
CA LYS A 327 2.64 -11.84 8.41
C LYS A 327 2.45 -10.86 7.26
N MET A 328 2.76 -11.30 6.05
CA MET A 328 2.60 -10.47 4.85
C MET A 328 1.16 -10.55 4.32
N ILE A 329 0.59 -9.41 3.94
CA ILE A 329 -0.69 -9.29 3.24
C ILE A 329 -0.38 -9.13 1.74
N GLU A 330 -0.29 -10.23 1.00
CA GLU A 330 0.31 -10.22 -0.35
C GLU A 330 -0.59 -9.68 -1.46
N TYR A 331 -1.90 -9.89 -1.31
CA TYR A 331 -2.92 -9.63 -2.33
C TYR A 331 -3.89 -8.51 -1.91
N GLY A 332 -3.53 -7.75 -0.88
CA GLY A 332 -4.39 -6.69 -0.33
C GLY A 332 -5.61 -7.21 0.40
N TRP A 333 -5.61 -8.45 0.91
CA TRP A 333 -6.75 -9.05 1.60
C TRP A 333 -6.35 -9.68 2.93
N MET A 334 -7.22 -9.56 3.93
CA MET A 334 -7.14 -10.33 5.18
C MET A 334 -8.52 -10.55 5.81
N MET A 335 -8.63 -11.53 6.70
CA MET A 335 -9.79 -11.70 7.57
C MET A 335 -9.46 -11.29 9.01
N LEU A 336 -10.29 -10.43 9.58
CA LEU A 336 -10.16 -9.90 10.93
C LEU A 336 -11.36 -10.28 11.78
N ASP A 337 -11.21 -11.19 12.74
CA ASP A 337 -12.32 -11.57 13.65
C ASP A 337 -13.65 -11.83 12.90
N GLY A 338 -13.58 -12.53 11.76
CA GLY A 338 -14.73 -12.83 10.89
C GLY A 338 -15.16 -11.72 9.93
N LEU A 339 -14.43 -10.60 9.87
CA LEU A 339 -14.64 -9.50 8.92
C LEU A 339 -13.68 -9.59 7.74
N SER A 340 -14.19 -9.35 6.52
CA SER A 340 -13.34 -9.26 5.33
C SER A 340 -12.79 -7.84 5.13
N LEU A 341 -11.47 -7.74 5.02
CA LEU A 341 -10.76 -6.47 4.83
C LEU A 341 -10.00 -6.48 3.51
N SER A 342 -10.09 -5.37 2.76
CA SER A 342 -9.11 -5.03 1.73
C SER A 342 -8.14 -3.97 2.23
N VAL A 343 -6.85 -4.07 1.92
CA VAL A 343 -5.79 -3.19 2.42
C VAL A 343 -4.82 -2.85 1.31
N GLU A 344 -4.69 -1.57 0.97
CA GLU A 344 -3.92 -1.11 -0.19
C GLU A 344 -3.10 0.15 0.13
N MET A 345 -2.12 0.43 -0.73
CA MET A 345 -1.23 1.59 -0.60
C MET A 345 -1.14 2.38 -1.91
N CYS A 346 -1.68 3.59 -1.92
CA CYS A 346 -1.48 4.56 -2.99
C CYS A 346 -1.67 3.95 -4.39
N LEU A 347 -0.61 3.83 -5.20
CA LEU A 347 -0.67 3.30 -6.56
C LEU A 347 -1.23 1.86 -6.63
N ASP A 348 -1.04 1.04 -5.60
CA ASP A 348 -1.66 -0.29 -5.55
C ASP A 348 -3.18 -0.23 -5.61
N HIS A 349 -3.77 0.78 -4.98
CA HIS A 349 -5.20 1.02 -5.04
C HIS A 349 -5.62 1.41 -6.46
N GLN A 350 -4.90 2.33 -7.11
CA GLN A 350 -5.20 2.71 -8.49
C GLN A 350 -5.03 1.53 -9.47
N MET A 351 -4.08 0.62 -9.18
CA MET A 351 -3.85 -0.62 -9.91
C MET A 351 -4.82 -1.75 -9.53
N ARG A 352 -5.76 -1.47 -8.61
CA ARG A 352 -6.90 -2.32 -8.27
C ARG A 352 -6.45 -3.70 -7.75
N ILE A 353 -5.38 -3.79 -6.97
CA ILE A 353 -4.79 -5.08 -6.56
C ILE A 353 -5.83 -5.98 -5.89
N SER A 354 -6.55 -5.46 -4.90
CA SER A 354 -7.51 -6.25 -4.13
C SER A 354 -8.67 -6.71 -5.02
N LEU A 355 -9.18 -5.82 -5.87
CA LEU A 355 -10.24 -6.14 -6.81
C LEU A 355 -9.78 -7.18 -7.85
N ASN A 356 -8.59 -7.03 -8.41
CA ASN A 356 -8.03 -7.95 -9.39
C ASN A 356 -7.78 -9.34 -8.79
N ALA A 357 -7.28 -9.42 -7.55
CA ALA A 357 -7.12 -10.69 -6.84
C ALA A 357 -8.48 -11.39 -6.65
N TYR A 358 -9.49 -10.67 -6.19
CA TYR A 358 -10.85 -11.20 -6.05
C TYR A 358 -11.42 -11.68 -7.40
N LEU A 359 -11.30 -10.87 -8.46
CA LEU A 359 -11.79 -11.24 -9.79
C LEU A 359 -11.04 -12.44 -10.37
N ALA A 360 -9.73 -12.56 -10.11
CA ALA A 360 -8.93 -13.70 -10.53
C ALA A 360 -9.44 -15.00 -9.90
N ASP A 361 -9.71 -15.02 -8.59
CA ASP A 361 -10.27 -16.18 -7.90
C ASP A 361 -11.61 -16.60 -8.50
N ILE A 362 -12.53 -15.64 -8.67
CA ILE A 362 -13.87 -15.90 -9.24
C ILE A 362 -13.80 -16.42 -10.68
N THR A 363 -12.94 -15.85 -11.52
CA THR A 363 -12.88 -16.19 -12.95
C THR A 363 -12.12 -17.48 -13.23
N THR A 364 -11.09 -17.78 -12.44
CA THR A 364 -10.25 -18.96 -12.64
C THR A 364 -10.73 -20.17 -11.84
N GLY A 365 -11.57 -19.96 -10.81
CA GLY A 365 -11.94 -20.98 -9.84
C GLY A 365 -10.78 -21.37 -8.91
N GLN A 366 -9.64 -20.67 -8.98
CA GLN A 366 -8.56 -20.82 -8.02
C GLN A 366 -8.92 -20.12 -6.71
N THR A 367 -8.21 -20.49 -5.65
CA THR A 367 -8.40 -19.94 -4.33
C THR A 367 -7.11 -19.31 -3.85
N THR A 368 -7.11 -17.99 -3.74
CA THR A 368 -6.04 -17.23 -3.11
C THR A 368 -6.18 -17.35 -1.60
N GLU A 369 -5.11 -17.79 -0.93
CA GLU A 369 -5.05 -17.89 0.51
C GLU A 369 -4.62 -16.55 1.14
N ILE A 370 -5.43 -16.06 2.08
CA ILE A 370 -5.25 -14.78 2.77
C ILE A 370 -5.13 -14.99 4.28
N PRO A 371 -4.33 -14.18 4.99
CA PRO A 371 -4.19 -14.30 6.43
C PRO A 371 -5.51 -14.01 7.15
N SER A 372 -5.80 -14.79 8.18
CA SER A 372 -7.00 -14.70 8.99
C SER A 372 -6.67 -14.79 10.47
N THR A 373 -7.38 -13.97 11.25
CA THR A 373 -7.34 -13.97 12.72
C THR A 373 -8.64 -14.49 13.34
N SER A 374 -9.55 -15.06 12.54
CA SER A 374 -10.88 -15.49 13.00
C SER A 374 -10.88 -16.72 13.90
N SER A 375 -9.81 -17.53 13.90
CA SER A 375 -9.73 -18.66 14.83
C SER A 375 -9.37 -18.21 16.24
N THR A 376 -9.99 -18.85 17.23
CA THR A 376 -9.86 -18.56 18.67
C THR A 376 -8.47 -18.85 19.26
N GLY A 377 -7.42 -18.93 18.44
CA GLY A 377 -6.04 -19.22 18.83
C GLY A 377 -5.12 -18.00 18.68
N SER A 378 -3.90 -18.12 19.20
CA SER A 378 -2.84 -17.11 19.07
C SER A 378 -2.14 -17.12 17.69
N GLY A 379 -2.77 -17.71 16.67
CA GLY A 379 -2.16 -17.96 15.36
C GLY A 379 -2.85 -17.21 14.23
N VAL A 380 -2.15 -17.11 13.10
CA VAL A 380 -2.74 -16.69 11.82
C VAL A 380 -3.01 -17.94 11.00
N GLU A 381 -4.27 -18.16 10.67
CA GLU A 381 -4.69 -19.17 9.70
C GLU A 381 -4.71 -18.55 8.30
N TYR A 382 -4.77 -19.38 7.27
CA TYR A 382 -4.93 -18.92 5.90
C TYR A 382 -6.25 -19.43 5.35
N VAL A 383 -7.01 -18.54 4.71
CA VAL A 383 -8.37 -18.81 4.23
C VAL A 383 -8.55 -18.27 2.81
N PRO A 384 -9.48 -18.80 2.00
CA PRO A 384 -9.91 -18.17 0.74
C PRO A 384 -10.32 -16.69 0.91
N ILE A 385 -10.15 -15.89 -0.14
CA ILE A 385 -10.86 -14.61 -0.27
C ILE A 385 -12.38 -14.89 -0.25
N PRO A 386 -13.17 -14.19 0.59
CA PRO A 386 -14.61 -14.41 0.63
C PRO A 386 -15.31 -13.95 -0.65
N THR A 387 -16.33 -14.71 -1.06
CA THR A 387 -17.14 -14.43 -2.27
C THR A 387 -17.98 -13.16 -2.18
N TYR A 388 -18.17 -12.61 -0.98
CA TYR A 388 -18.98 -11.41 -0.75
C TYR A 388 -18.17 -10.10 -0.79
N GLN A 389 -16.89 -10.11 -1.18
CA GLN A 389 -16.00 -8.94 -1.23
C GLN A 389 -15.70 -8.35 0.18
N ALA A 390 -15.08 -7.17 0.28
CA ALA A 390 -14.59 -6.59 1.53
C ALA A 390 -15.71 -5.84 2.28
N GLN A 391 -15.91 -6.12 3.56
CA GLN A 391 -16.78 -5.30 4.41
C GLN A 391 -16.12 -3.95 4.73
N ILE A 392 -14.78 -3.94 4.84
CA ILE A 392 -13.99 -2.76 5.17
C ILE A 392 -12.80 -2.66 4.21
N GLY A 393 -12.60 -1.51 3.58
CA GLY A 393 -11.40 -1.20 2.81
C GLY A 393 -10.50 -0.19 3.52
N LEU A 394 -9.19 -0.36 3.43
CA LEU A 394 -8.18 0.51 4.03
C LEU A 394 -7.18 0.98 2.97
N VAL A 395 -6.95 2.28 2.87
CA VAL A 395 -5.96 2.84 1.95
C VAL A 395 -5.09 3.88 2.65
N SER A 396 -3.79 3.62 2.67
CA SER A 396 -2.78 4.63 3.01
C SER A 396 -2.26 5.24 1.71
N SER A 397 -2.33 6.57 1.57
CA SER A 397 -2.05 7.27 0.31
C SER A 397 -1.16 8.50 0.51
N ALA A 398 -0.56 8.97 -0.57
CA ALA A 398 0.13 10.26 -0.68
C ALA A 398 -0.09 10.82 -2.10
N GLY A 399 -1.26 11.39 -2.33
CA GLY A 399 -1.67 12.06 -3.56
C GLY A 399 -2.69 11.31 -4.40
N MET A 400 -3.18 10.17 -3.93
CA MET A 400 -4.23 9.41 -4.62
C MET A 400 -5.54 9.44 -3.86
N THR A 401 -6.62 9.60 -4.62
CA THR A 401 -8.01 9.49 -4.17
C THR A 401 -8.52 8.07 -4.35
N VAL A 402 -9.61 7.74 -3.64
CA VAL A 402 -10.45 6.60 -3.99
C VAL A 402 -11.04 6.79 -5.39
N THR A 403 -11.12 5.72 -6.18
CA THR A 403 -11.92 5.70 -7.42
C THR A 403 -12.93 4.57 -7.35
N THR A 404 -14.09 4.70 -7.99
CA THR A 404 -15.12 3.64 -7.97
C THR A 404 -14.62 2.33 -8.56
N ASP A 405 -13.69 2.41 -9.50
CA ASP A 405 -13.18 1.28 -10.25
C ASP A 405 -12.15 0.44 -9.48
N SER A 406 -11.60 0.97 -8.39
CA SER A 406 -10.64 0.27 -7.53
C SER A 406 -11.28 -0.40 -6.31
N LEU A 407 -12.59 -0.23 -6.11
CA LEU A 407 -13.28 -0.70 -4.90
C LEU A 407 -13.65 -2.18 -4.97
N ALA A 408 -13.11 -2.96 -4.04
CA ALA A 408 -13.50 -4.34 -3.78
C ALA A 408 -14.41 -4.47 -2.53
N LEU A 409 -15.37 -3.56 -2.36
CA LEU A 409 -16.25 -3.53 -1.18
C LEU A 409 -17.41 -4.51 -1.29
N THR A 410 -18.18 -4.77 -0.23
CA THR A 410 -19.47 -5.47 -0.29
C THR A 410 -20.63 -4.47 -0.35
N ASP A 411 -21.87 -4.92 -0.45
CA ASP A 411 -23.02 -4.01 -0.27
C ASP A 411 -23.04 -3.46 1.16
N HIS A 412 -23.20 -2.15 1.33
CA HIS A 412 -22.98 -1.42 2.58
C HIS A 412 -21.53 -1.44 3.11
N GLY A 413 -20.56 -1.99 2.36
CA GLY A 413 -19.16 -1.95 2.74
C GLY A 413 -18.61 -0.52 2.76
N VAL A 414 -17.63 -0.26 3.62
CA VAL A 414 -17.02 1.07 3.78
C VAL A 414 -15.52 1.03 3.50
N ILE A 415 -15.00 2.02 2.79
CA ILE A 415 -13.55 2.24 2.64
C ILE A 415 -13.13 3.47 3.42
N PHE A 416 -11.98 3.39 4.08
CA PHE A 416 -11.29 4.50 4.74
C PHE A 416 -9.97 4.78 4.03
N LEU A 417 -9.76 6.03 3.62
CA LEU A 417 -8.52 6.48 3.00
C LEU A 417 -7.89 7.61 3.82
N GLN A 418 -6.56 7.54 3.98
CA GLN A 418 -5.76 8.65 4.50
C GLN A 418 -4.65 9.00 3.53
N ASP A 419 -4.78 10.16 2.89
CA ASP A 419 -3.81 10.80 2.02
C ASP A 419 -2.98 11.84 2.79
N GLY A 420 -1.66 11.82 2.57
CA GLY A 420 -0.69 12.71 3.18
C GLY A 420 -0.37 13.99 2.41
N LEU A 421 -0.91 14.20 1.21
CA LEU A 421 -0.65 15.42 0.43
C LEU A 421 -1.76 16.46 0.55
N SER A 422 -3.00 16.04 0.71
CA SER A 422 -4.16 16.93 0.86
C SER A 422 -4.63 17.04 2.31
N ASN A 423 -5.07 18.25 2.71
CA ASN A 423 -5.81 18.46 3.97
C ASN A 423 -7.34 18.46 3.77
N ALA A 424 -7.81 18.08 2.58
CA ALA A 424 -9.22 17.92 2.30
C ALA A 424 -9.83 16.83 3.18
N THR A 425 -11.16 16.83 3.29
CA THR A 425 -11.87 15.75 3.95
C THR A 425 -13.16 15.47 3.24
N ASN A 426 -13.29 14.22 2.81
CA ASN A 426 -14.54 13.59 2.41
C ASN A 426 -15.39 14.41 1.42
N ARG A 427 -14.74 15.10 0.48
CA ARG A 427 -15.41 15.87 -0.56
C ARG A 427 -15.42 15.04 -1.84
N MET A 428 -16.60 14.90 -2.42
CA MET A 428 -16.78 14.30 -3.73
C MET A 428 -16.94 15.37 -4.80
N PHE A 429 -16.39 15.11 -5.98
CA PHE A 429 -16.62 15.92 -7.17
C PHE A 429 -16.65 15.03 -8.41
N TRP A 430 -17.29 15.54 -9.45
CA TRP A 430 -17.23 14.93 -10.77
C TRP A 430 -16.00 15.44 -11.49
N SER A 431 -15.13 14.51 -11.89
CA SER A 431 -13.94 14.83 -12.66
C SER A 431 -14.01 14.19 -14.03
N VAL A 432 -13.33 14.83 -14.98
CA VAL A 432 -13.07 14.28 -16.30
C VAL A 432 -11.56 14.14 -16.43
N GLU A 433 -11.02 13.05 -15.89
CA GLU A 433 -9.62 12.69 -16.11
C GLU A 433 -9.54 11.78 -17.33
N GLY A 434 -9.08 12.34 -18.45
CA GLY A 434 -9.03 11.65 -19.73
C GLY A 434 -10.42 11.39 -20.32
N CYS A 435 -10.71 10.13 -20.65
CA CYS A 435 -12.01 9.70 -21.21
C CYS A 435 -12.98 9.16 -20.15
N GLU A 436 -12.56 9.13 -18.88
CA GLU A 436 -13.36 8.56 -17.79
C GLU A 436 -14.08 9.68 -17.05
N LEU A 437 -15.41 9.71 -17.20
CA LEU A 437 -16.29 10.55 -16.38
C LEU A 437 -16.59 9.76 -15.11
N GLY A 438 -16.01 10.18 -13.99
CA GLY A 438 -16.09 9.44 -12.74
C GLY A 438 -16.33 10.35 -11.53
N LEU A 439 -16.94 9.75 -10.51
CA LEU A 439 -16.95 10.32 -9.17
C LEU A 439 -15.55 10.17 -8.58
N GLN A 440 -14.91 11.30 -8.27
CA GLN A 440 -13.62 11.36 -7.60
C GLN A 440 -13.78 12.01 -6.23
N PHE A 441 -12.79 11.79 -5.37
CA PHE A 441 -12.73 12.38 -4.05
C PHE A 441 -11.49 13.29 -3.96
N GLU A 442 -11.55 14.36 -3.17
CA GLU A 442 -10.52 15.43 -3.15
C GLU A 442 -9.26 15.05 -2.34
N GLY A 443 -9.16 13.80 -1.91
CA GLY A 443 -8.09 13.28 -1.07
C GLY A 443 -8.20 13.72 0.39
N GLY A 444 -7.05 13.67 1.06
CA GLY A 444 -6.93 13.87 2.49
C GLY A 444 -7.53 12.71 3.29
N THR A 445 -8.49 12.96 4.18
CA THR A 445 -9.16 11.87 4.91
C THR A 445 -10.55 11.60 4.34
N GLU A 446 -10.82 10.36 3.95
CA GLU A 446 -12.06 9.97 3.28
C GLU A 446 -12.68 8.73 3.90
N ALA A 447 -14.02 8.67 3.88
CA ALA A 447 -14.77 7.48 4.21
C ALA A 447 -15.96 7.37 3.26
N VAL A 448 -16.03 6.27 2.51
CA VAL A 448 -17.01 6.09 1.44
C VAL A 448 -17.71 4.76 1.63
N GLN A 449 -19.04 4.78 1.68
CA GLN A 449 -19.87 3.59 1.74
C GLN A 449 -20.43 3.26 0.37
N ARG A 450 -20.38 1.98 -0.01
CA ARG A 450 -20.99 1.48 -1.24
C ARG A 450 -22.41 0.98 -0.98
N HIS A 451 -23.32 1.27 -1.90
CA HIS A 451 -24.65 0.65 -1.98
C HIS A 451 -24.81 -0.03 -3.33
N ALA A 452 -25.18 -1.31 -3.32
CA ALA A 452 -25.49 -2.08 -4.50
C ALA A 452 -27.00 -2.27 -4.61
N SER A 453 -27.57 -2.01 -5.78
CA SER A 453 -28.96 -2.34 -6.07
C SER A 453 -29.05 -3.16 -7.35
N ILE A 454 -29.80 -4.26 -7.27
CA ILE A 454 -30.09 -5.13 -8.40
C ILE A 454 -31.58 -5.04 -8.68
N SER A 455 -31.92 -4.65 -9.89
CA SER A 455 -33.27 -4.69 -10.42
C SER A 455 -33.36 -5.71 -11.54
N SER A 456 -34.56 -5.92 -12.09
CA SER A 456 -34.75 -6.81 -13.24
C SER A 456 -34.06 -6.32 -14.52
N THR A 457 -33.67 -5.04 -14.59
CA THR A 457 -33.12 -4.41 -15.81
C THR A 457 -31.78 -3.73 -15.62
N ASP A 458 -31.29 -3.63 -14.39
CA ASP A 458 -30.18 -2.75 -14.06
C ASP A 458 -29.47 -3.20 -12.78
N ILE A 459 -28.15 -3.01 -12.75
CA ILE A 459 -27.28 -3.22 -11.59
C ILE A 459 -26.58 -1.88 -11.34
N ARG A 460 -26.78 -1.29 -10.17
CA ARG A 460 -26.19 0.00 -9.82
C ARG A 460 -25.34 -0.10 -8.58
N PHE A 461 -24.20 0.59 -8.64
CA PHE A 461 -23.35 0.86 -7.49
C PHE A 461 -23.35 2.35 -7.21
N GLU A 462 -23.86 2.73 -6.05
CA GLU A 462 -23.84 4.10 -5.55
C GLU A 462 -22.76 4.21 -4.46
N HIS A 463 -22.07 5.35 -4.42
CA HIS A 463 -20.99 5.61 -3.49
C HIS A 463 -21.30 6.88 -2.71
N ASN A 464 -21.48 6.73 -1.40
CA ASN A 464 -21.92 7.80 -0.51
C ASN A 464 -20.82 8.12 0.50
N PRO A 465 -20.44 9.41 0.65
CA PRO A 465 -19.44 9.80 1.62
C PRO A 465 -20.05 9.74 3.03
N VAL A 466 -19.30 9.27 4.03
CA VAL A 466 -19.75 9.25 5.43
C VAL A 466 -19.74 10.66 6.00
N LEU A 467 -20.92 11.30 6.04
CA LEU A 467 -21.04 12.73 6.35
C LEU A 467 -20.76 13.09 7.82
N GLY A 468 -20.95 12.15 8.73
CA GLY A 468 -20.73 12.35 10.17
C GLY A 468 -19.24 12.25 10.50
N PHE A 469 -18.58 13.37 10.78
CA PHE A 469 -17.21 13.38 11.29
C PHE A 469 -16.88 14.64 12.09
N GLN A 470 -15.82 14.54 12.89
CA GLN A 470 -15.23 15.65 13.62
C GLN A 470 -13.74 15.77 13.31
N ARG A 471 -13.22 17.01 13.25
CA ARG A 471 -11.78 17.27 13.18
C ARG A 471 -11.22 17.68 14.53
N ARG A 472 -10.06 17.15 14.90
CA ARG A 472 -9.36 17.46 16.14
C ARG A 472 -7.89 17.73 15.87
N ASN A 473 -7.39 18.90 16.24
CA ASN A 473 -5.94 19.15 16.19
C ASN A 473 -5.22 18.18 17.14
N VAL A 474 -4.12 17.58 16.69
CA VAL A 474 -3.26 16.75 17.55
C VAL A 474 -2.57 17.63 18.58
N TYR A 475 -2.08 18.80 18.15
CA TYR A 475 -1.38 19.77 18.98
C TYR A 475 -2.16 21.08 19.16
N HIS A 476 -1.76 21.89 20.14
CA HIS A 476 -2.28 23.25 20.26
C HIS A 476 -1.84 24.11 19.05
N PRO A 477 -2.71 24.98 18.49
CA PRO A 477 -2.38 25.81 17.32
C PRO A 477 -1.14 26.69 17.47
N SER A 478 -0.77 27.07 18.69
CA SER A 478 0.41 27.90 18.94
C SER A 478 1.71 27.10 19.18
N LYS A 479 1.68 25.76 19.14
CA LYS A 479 2.82 24.90 19.49
C LYS A 479 3.11 23.78 18.50
N TRP A 480 2.22 23.55 17.54
CA TRP A 480 2.32 22.39 16.66
C TRP A 480 3.58 22.40 15.79
N GLU A 481 4.02 23.59 15.33
CA GLU A 481 5.22 23.74 14.52
C GLU A 481 6.46 23.24 15.28
N GLU A 482 6.56 23.54 16.57
CA GLU A 482 7.64 23.06 17.43
C GLU A 482 7.58 21.53 17.59
N SER A 483 6.37 20.96 17.71
CA SER A 483 6.17 19.52 17.88
C SER A 483 6.59 18.70 16.66
N VAL A 484 6.46 19.23 15.45
CA VAL A 484 6.78 18.50 14.21
C VAL A 484 8.07 18.98 13.53
N LYS A 485 8.71 20.00 14.10
CA LYS A 485 9.93 20.58 13.56
C LYS A 485 10.99 19.50 13.34
N ARG A 486 11.62 19.52 12.18
CA ARG A 486 12.62 18.54 11.72
C ARG A 486 12.09 17.15 11.39
N SER A 487 10.78 16.91 11.43
CA SER A 487 10.19 15.66 10.95
C SER A 487 9.18 15.89 9.82
N PHE A 488 8.46 17.01 9.83
CA PHE A 488 7.52 17.35 8.77
C PHE A 488 7.59 18.85 8.48
N SER A 489 7.15 19.24 7.27
CA SER A 489 7.04 20.65 6.90
C SER A 489 5.99 21.37 7.73
N THR A 490 6.32 22.57 8.21
CA THR A 490 5.36 23.43 8.88
C THR A 490 4.68 24.41 7.93
N GLN A 491 4.98 24.36 6.62
CA GLN A 491 4.47 25.33 5.63
C GLN A 491 3.15 24.92 4.98
N LYS A 492 2.72 23.66 5.11
CA LYS A 492 1.48 23.17 4.48
C LYS A 492 0.28 23.25 5.42
N TYR A 493 0.22 22.41 6.45
CA TYR A 493 -0.90 22.43 7.40
C TYR A 493 -0.57 21.77 8.75
N GLN A 494 -1.33 22.17 9.78
CA GLN A 494 -1.24 21.61 11.13
C GLN A 494 -1.71 20.14 11.15
N PRO A 495 -1.04 19.23 11.90
CA PRO A 495 -1.51 17.86 12.08
C PRO A 495 -2.89 17.77 12.78
N GLN A 496 -3.79 16.99 12.18
CA GLN A 496 -5.18 16.84 12.60
C GLN A 496 -5.60 15.37 12.58
N LEU A 497 -6.62 15.04 13.37
CA LEU A 497 -7.39 13.80 13.23
C LEU A 497 -8.74 14.13 12.62
N THR A 498 -9.15 13.34 11.64
CA THR A 498 -10.54 13.27 11.18
C THR A 498 -11.14 11.98 11.72
N ILE A 499 -12.19 12.11 12.53
CA ILE A 499 -12.81 10.99 13.24
C ILE A 499 -14.25 10.88 12.74
N PHE A 500 -14.56 9.81 12.02
CA PHE A 500 -15.91 9.56 11.53
C PHE A 500 -16.80 9.06 12.66
N ASP A 501 -18.11 9.26 12.53
CA ASP A 501 -19.09 8.60 13.38
C ASP A 501 -19.05 7.08 13.10
N PRO A 502 -19.29 6.21 14.10
CA PRO A 502 -19.39 4.78 13.86
C PRO A 502 -20.44 4.46 12.80
N VAL A 503 -20.09 3.60 11.85
CA VAL A 503 -21.00 3.09 10.81
C VAL A 503 -21.24 1.60 11.02
N ASP A 504 -22.45 1.14 10.70
CA ASP A 504 -22.78 -0.28 10.79
C ASP A 504 -21.93 -1.08 9.81
N ILE A 505 -21.38 -2.20 10.30
CA ILE A 505 -20.65 -3.14 9.45
C ILE A 505 -21.65 -3.84 8.54
N ALA A 506 -21.31 -3.92 7.26
CA ALA A 506 -22.11 -4.61 6.25
C ALA A 506 -22.44 -6.04 6.67
N LYS A 507 -23.72 -6.40 6.58
CA LYS A 507 -24.19 -7.76 6.87
C LYS A 507 -24.01 -8.61 5.62
N VAL A 508 -23.26 -9.69 5.75
CA VAL A 508 -22.99 -10.62 4.65
C VAL A 508 -23.67 -11.95 4.97
N ALA A 509 -24.38 -12.51 3.99
CA ALA A 509 -24.97 -13.83 4.13
C ALA A 509 -23.87 -14.89 4.02
N VAL A 510 -23.91 -15.89 4.89
CA VAL A 510 -23.12 -17.11 4.72
C VAL A 510 -23.98 -18.05 3.89
N GLU A 511 -23.54 -18.34 2.67
CA GLU A 511 -24.17 -19.37 1.84
C GLU A 511 -23.85 -20.79 2.34
#